data_AF-A0A8J3Y9Y0-F1
#
_entry.id   AF-A0A8J3Y9Y0-F1
#
_cell.length_a   1.000
_cell.length_b   1.000
_cell.length_c   1.000
_cell.angle_alpha   90.00
_cell.angle_beta   90.00
_cell.angle_gamma   90.00
#
_symmetry.space_group_name_H-M   'P 1'
#
loop_
_entity.id
_entity.type
_entity.pdbx_description
1 polymer ?
#
loop_
_entity_poly.entity_id
_entity_poly.type
_entity_poly.pdbx_seq_one_letter_code
_entity_poly.pdbx_strand_id
1 'polypeptide(L)'
;MLRSVELTAVLALSDAPFHNLHWKSDVELSLDCFICQRTGRTTALQHGAEQGTCSGESKTGRHPAPARVSAFDHTTERGRTILRAVVDYWWAPFHDAERDQPSSALTRTPWVRLHLGYLCPQPAGSGTISTQSNLIRPQTHTCEHCAAPIAHSHETPRIQLLTQSIGTSNDANCAKWERPDTRDSAVVP
;
A
#
# COMPACT_ATOMS: atom_id res chain seq x y z
N MET A 1 -6.91 -7.28 13.82
CA MET A 1 -5.61 -6.62 14.05
C MET A 1 -5.29 -5.74 12.86
N LEU A 2 -4.88 -4.48 13.08
CA LEU A 2 -4.40 -3.60 12.03
C LEU A 2 -2.97 -4.00 11.63
N ARG A 3 -2.68 -3.99 10.33
CA ARG A 3 -1.36 -4.23 9.73
C ARG A 3 -1.10 -3.16 8.68
N SER A 4 0.17 -2.89 8.42
CA SER A 4 0.61 -1.94 7.42
C SER A 4 1.69 -2.57 6.56
N VAL A 5 1.61 -2.40 5.24
CA VAL A 5 2.64 -2.82 4.30
C VAL A 5 3.13 -1.62 3.50
N GLU A 6 4.44 -1.51 3.34
CA GLU A 6 5.03 -0.58 2.38
C GLU A 6 5.20 -1.29 1.03
N LEU A 7 4.83 -0.56 -0.01
CA LEU A 7 4.95 -0.92 -1.41
C LEU A 7 5.97 0.01 -2.03
N THR A 8 7.02 -0.54 -2.65
CA THR A 8 8.03 0.25 -3.34
C THR A 8 8.23 -0.25 -4.76
N ALA A 9 8.28 0.66 -5.74
CA ALA A 9 8.63 0.34 -7.11
C ALA A 9 9.53 1.40 -7.72
N VAL A 10 10.45 0.96 -8.58
CA VAL A 10 11.37 1.81 -9.34
C VAL A 10 11.29 1.42 -10.80
N LEU A 11 11.08 2.40 -11.67
CA LEU A 11 11.11 2.23 -13.12
C LEU A 11 12.16 3.18 -13.71
N ALA A 12 13.00 2.66 -14.61
CA ALA A 12 13.84 3.51 -15.45
C ALA A 12 12.97 4.10 -16.57
N LEU A 13 13.11 5.40 -16.83
CA LEU A 13 12.39 6.10 -17.89
C LEU A 13 13.20 6.04 -19.18
N SER A 14 12.52 5.90 -20.31
CA SER A 14 13.17 5.99 -21.63
C SER A 14 13.46 7.45 -21.98
N ASP A 15 14.63 7.73 -22.58
CA ASP A 15 15.09 9.10 -22.85
C ASP A 15 14.27 9.81 -23.93
N ALA A 16 13.78 9.07 -24.94
CA ALA A 16 12.94 9.60 -26.00
C ALA A 16 12.10 8.48 -26.68
N PRO A 17 10.91 8.81 -27.20
CA PRO A 17 10.22 10.09 -27.07
C PRO A 17 9.53 10.23 -25.69
N PHE A 18 9.27 11.47 -25.25
CA PHE A 18 8.75 11.74 -23.90
C PHE A 18 7.24 11.51 -23.79
N HIS A 19 6.82 10.58 -22.92
CA HIS A 19 5.42 10.11 -22.81
C HIS A 19 4.66 10.61 -21.57
N ASN A 20 5.11 11.66 -20.86
CA ASN A 20 4.45 12.19 -19.64
C ASN A 20 3.97 11.08 -18.67
N LEU A 21 4.87 10.15 -18.33
CA LEU A 21 4.55 9.01 -17.47
C LEU A 21 4.27 9.50 -16.04
N HIS A 22 3.19 9.01 -15.43
CA HIS A 22 2.80 9.35 -14.07
C HIS A 22 2.18 8.14 -13.36
N TRP A 23 2.40 8.03 -12.05
CA TRP A 23 1.77 7.01 -11.23
C TRP A 23 0.28 7.30 -11.07
N LYS A 24 -0.54 6.26 -11.21
CA LYS A 24 -1.96 6.33 -10.86
C LYS A 24 -2.14 5.95 -9.40
N SER A 25 -3.15 6.53 -8.77
CA SER A 25 -3.51 6.30 -7.37
C SER A 25 -4.16 4.94 -7.09
N ASP A 26 -4.38 4.13 -8.13
CA ASP A 26 -4.91 2.78 -8.02
C ASP A 26 -3.80 1.77 -7.66
N VAL A 27 -4.06 0.93 -6.66
CA VAL A 27 -3.19 -0.17 -6.22
C VAL A 27 -4.03 -1.45 -6.15
N GLU A 28 -3.55 -2.55 -6.72
CA GLU A 28 -4.11 -3.87 -6.46
C GLU A 28 -3.14 -4.68 -5.61
N LEU A 29 -3.63 -5.24 -4.50
CA LEU A 29 -2.83 -6.03 -3.57
C LEU A 29 -3.52 -7.36 -3.27
N SER A 30 -2.76 -8.45 -3.30
CA SER A 30 -3.25 -9.76 -2.85
C SER A 30 -3.30 -9.80 -1.33
N LEU A 31 -4.50 -9.91 -0.78
CA LEU A 31 -4.75 -10.00 0.66
C LEU A 31 -5.67 -11.18 0.98
N ASP A 32 -5.48 -11.76 2.17
CA ASP A 32 -6.44 -12.69 2.73
C ASP A 32 -7.65 -11.90 3.27
N CYS A 33 -8.84 -12.28 2.85
CA CYS A 33 -10.06 -11.56 3.16
C CYS A 33 -10.92 -12.34 4.16
N PHE A 34 -10.92 -11.91 5.42
CA PHE A 34 -11.68 -12.56 6.48
C PHE A 34 -13.21 -12.39 6.34
N ILE A 35 -13.67 -11.41 5.55
CA ILE A 35 -15.10 -11.17 5.30
C ILE A 35 -15.71 -12.31 4.48
N CYS A 36 -15.07 -12.67 3.36
CA CYS A 36 -15.49 -13.84 2.58
C CYS A 36 -14.76 -15.14 2.98
N GLN A 37 -13.84 -15.06 3.96
CA GLN A 37 -13.00 -16.15 4.44
C GLN A 37 -12.18 -16.83 3.33
N ARG A 38 -11.61 -16.02 2.43
CA ARG A 38 -10.79 -16.51 1.31
C ARG A 38 -9.41 -15.92 1.30
N THR A 39 -8.42 -16.77 1.05
CA THR A 39 -7.03 -16.38 0.93
C THR A 39 -6.70 -15.79 -0.45
N GLY A 40 -5.64 -14.98 -0.53
CA GLY A 40 -5.03 -14.51 -1.79
C GLY A 40 -6.01 -13.81 -2.75
N ARG A 41 -6.87 -12.95 -2.21
CA ARG A 41 -7.84 -12.18 -2.99
C ARG A 41 -7.23 -10.88 -3.48
N THR A 42 -7.54 -10.52 -4.73
CA THR A 42 -7.26 -9.18 -5.23
C THR A 42 -8.09 -8.17 -4.44
N THR A 43 -7.42 -7.26 -3.76
CA THR A 43 -8.01 -6.09 -3.15
C THR A 43 -7.62 -4.87 -3.97
N ALA A 44 -8.61 -4.25 -4.62
CA ALA A 44 -8.42 -2.98 -5.32
C ALA A 44 -8.53 -1.83 -4.32
N LEU A 45 -7.55 -0.94 -4.35
CA LEU A 45 -7.37 0.18 -3.42
C LEU A 45 -7.20 1.45 -4.24
N GLN A 46 -7.79 2.54 -3.77
CA GLN A 46 -7.63 3.86 -4.36
C GLN A 46 -7.10 4.82 -3.31
N HIS A 47 -6.05 5.56 -3.61
CA HIS A 47 -5.56 6.60 -2.70
C HIS A 47 -6.65 7.66 -2.47
N GLY A 48 -6.90 7.97 -1.19
CA GLY A 48 -7.98 8.86 -0.75
C GLY A 48 -9.32 8.15 -0.46
N ALA A 49 -9.45 6.86 -0.76
CA ALA A 49 -10.62 6.08 -0.35
C ALA A 49 -10.44 5.51 1.07
N GLU A 50 -11.53 5.51 1.85
CA GLU A 50 -11.53 5.00 3.24
C GLU A 50 -11.42 3.47 3.33
N GLN A 51 -11.75 2.77 2.24
CA GLN A 51 -11.75 1.31 2.16
C GLN A 51 -11.45 0.83 0.74
N GLY A 52 -10.99 -0.42 0.64
CA GLY A 52 -10.73 -1.12 -0.60
C GLY A 52 -11.93 -1.96 -1.03
N THR A 53 -11.79 -2.62 -2.17
CA THR A 53 -12.78 -3.56 -2.70
C THR A 53 -12.11 -4.91 -2.89
N CYS A 54 -12.59 -5.93 -2.17
CA CYS A 54 -12.23 -7.32 -2.44
C CYS A 54 -12.91 -7.75 -3.73
N SER A 55 -12.18 -8.47 -4.59
CA SER A 55 -12.74 -9.05 -5.82
C SER A 55 -13.91 -9.99 -5.56
N GLY A 56 -13.95 -10.62 -4.37
CA GLY A 56 -15.04 -11.50 -3.97
C GLY A 56 -15.16 -12.77 -4.81
N GLU A 57 -16.03 -13.67 -4.40
CA GLU A 57 -16.30 -14.93 -5.12
C GLU A 57 -17.60 -14.85 -5.88
N SER A 58 -17.86 -15.83 -6.73
CA SER A 58 -19.13 -15.92 -7.46
C SER A 58 -20.36 -15.82 -6.54
N LYS A 59 -20.26 -16.31 -5.29
CA LYS A 59 -21.34 -16.28 -4.30
C LYS A 59 -21.47 -14.94 -3.56
N THR A 60 -20.34 -14.30 -3.22
CA THR A 60 -20.32 -13.07 -2.41
C THR A 60 -20.31 -11.81 -3.25
N GLY A 61 -19.87 -11.90 -4.51
CA GLY A 61 -19.60 -10.75 -5.37
C GLY A 61 -18.51 -9.85 -4.81
N ARG A 62 -18.20 -8.77 -5.53
CA ARG A 62 -17.31 -7.73 -5.02
C ARG A 62 -17.90 -7.13 -3.75
N HIS A 63 -17.07 -6.89 -2.75
CA HIS A 63 -17.52 -6.33 -1.48
C HIS A 63 -16.43 -5.46 -0.84
N PRO A 64 -16.80 -4.57 0.10
CA PRO A 64 -15.83 -3.77 0.83
C PRO A 64 -14.77 -4.62 1.52
N ALA A 65 -13.51 -4.17 1.45
CA ALA A 65 -12.39 -4.72 2.19
C ALA A 65 -11.85 -3.65 3.14
N PRO A 66 -11.59 -3.98 4.42
CA PRO A 66 -11.13 -3.03 5.42
C PRO A 66 -9.63 -2.77 5.25
N ALA A 67 -9.28 -2.19 4.11
CA ALA A 67 -7.93 -1.85 3.69
C ALA A 67 -7.93 -0.49 3.00
N ARG A 68 -6.89 0.32 3.15
CA ARG A 68 -6.79 1.64 2.50
C ARG A 68 -5.34 2.00 2.22
N VAL A 69 -5.12 2.89 1.27
CA VAL A 69 -3.80 3.50 1.07
C VAL A 69 -3.66 4.66 2.08
N SER A 70 -2.80 4.50 3.08
CA SER A 70 -2.57 5.49 4.13
C SER A 70 -1.49 6.51 3.79
N ALA A 71 -0.60 6.18 2.86
CA ALA A 71 0.35 7.11 2.26
C ALA A 71 0.61 6.74 0.80
N PHE A 72 0.78 7.75 -0.06
CA PHE A 72 1.12 7.56 -1.46
C PHE A 72 2.02 8.71 -1.92
N ASP A 73 3.29 8.40 -2.14
CA ASP A 73 4.32 9.36 -2.54
C ASP A 73 5.07 8.83 -3.76
N HIS A 74 5.46 9.74 -4.64
CA HIS A 74 6.27 9.40 -5.79
C HIS A 74 7.25 10.51 -6.12
N THR A 75 8.41 10.11 -6.63
CA THR A 75 9.45 11.03 -7.05
C THR A 75 9.89 10.65 -8.47
N THR A 76 9.96 11.65 -9.34
CA THR A 76 10.53 11.49 -10.68
C THR A 76 11.85 12.26 -10.72
N GLU A 77 12.92 11.53 -11.00
CA GLU A 77 14.27 12.05 -11.17
C GLU A 77 14.73 11.87 -12.62
N ARG A 78 15.91 12.39 -12.97
CA ARG A 78 16.47 12.17 -14.32
C ARG A 78 16.61 10.67 -14.59
N GLY A 79 15.85 10.16 -15.55
CA GLY A 79 15.92 8.77 -16.02
C GLY A 79 15.21 7.74 -15.15
N ARG A 80 14.50 8.11 -14.08
CA ARG A 80 13.74 7.15 -13.26
C ARG A 80 12.54 7.76 -12.55
N THR A 81 11.55 6.93 -12.25
CA THR A 81 10.44 7.25 -11.36
C THR A 81 10.32 6.21 -10.25
N ILE A 82 10.05 6.68 -9.04
CA ILE A 82 9.99 5.88 -7.82
C ILE A 82 8.61 6.08 -7.20
N LEU A 83 7.94 5.00 -6.82
CA LEU A 83 6.72 5.00 -6.02
C LEU A 83 7.00 4.42 -4.64
N ARG A 84 6.45 5.06 -3.61
CA ARG A 84 6.30 4.53 -2.25
C ARG A 84 4.85 4.69 -1.82
N ALA A 85 4.19 3.59 -1.48
CA ALA A 85 2.84 3.61 -0.95
C ALA A 85 2.76 2.77 0.33
N VAL A 86 1.92 3.18 1.28
CA VAL A 86 1.63 2.40 2.48
C VAL A 86 0.16 1.98 2.42
N VAL A 87 -0.08 0.69 2.60
CA VAL A 87 -1.43 0.12 2.69
C VAL A 87 -1.66 -0.37 4.10
N ASP A 88 -2.65 0.20 4.76
CA ASP A 88 -3.18 -0.28 6.03
C ASP A 88 -4.32 -1.26 5.75
N TYR A 89 -4.38 -2.37 6.48
CA TYR A 89 -5.48 -3.31 6.39
C TYR A 89 -5.75 -4.02 7.71
N TRP A 90 -7.03 -4.29 7.95
CA TRP A 90 -7.47 -5.11 9.06
C TRP A 90 -7.44 -6.58 8.66
N TRP A 91 -6.88 -7.38 9.55
CA TRP A 91 -6.79 -8.83 9.40
C TRP A 91 -7.27 -9.56 10.65
N ALA A 92 -7.92 -10.70 10.44
CA ALA A 92 -8.30 -11.66 11.47
C ALA A 92 -8.06 -13.08 10.94
N PRO A 93 -7.66 -14.03 11.80
CA PRO A 93 -7.43 -15.41 11.38
C PRO A 93 -8.75 -16.09 10.99
N PHE A 94 -8.71 -16.85 9.89
CA PHE A 94 -9.75 -17.75 9.41
C PHE A 94 -9.13 -18.96 8.68
N HIS A 95 -9.95 -19.98 8.41
CA HIS A 95 -9.62 -21.12 7.55
C HIS A 95 -10.34 -21.00 6.20
N ASP A 96 -9.59 -21.04 5.10
CA ASP A 96 -10.16 -21.06 3.74
C ASP A 96 -10.61 -22.48 3.42
N ALA A 97 -11.90 -22.75 3.60
CA ALA A 97 -12.46 -24.09 3.46
C ALA A 97 -12.37 -24.67 2.04
N GLU A 98 -12.31 -23.82 1.01
CA GLU A 98 -12.22 -24.32 -0.38
C GLU A 98 -10.79 -24.70 -0.75
N ARG A 99 -9.79 -23.99 -0.22
CA ARG A 99 -8.36 -24.30 -0.45
C ARG A 99 -7.73 -25.14 0.65
N ASP A 100 -8.51 -25.46 1.68
CA ASP A 100 -8.08 -26.16 2.89
C ASP A 100 -6.77 -25.61 3.48
N GLN A 101 -6.73 -24.30 3.73
CA GLN A 101 -5.54 -23.64 4.26
C GLN A 101 -5.85 -22.51 5.24
N PRO A 102 -4.98 -22.30 6.26
CA PRO A 102 -5.15 -21.18 7.17
C PRO A 102 -4.73 -19.87 6.50
N SER A 103 -5.45 -18.80 6.82
CA SER A 103 -5.08 -17.43 6.47
C SER A 103 -3.79 -16.96 7.17
N SER A 104 -3.19 -15.90 6.64
CA SER A 104 -1.98 -15.26 7.18
C SER A 104 -2.08 -13.74 7.14
N ALA A 105 -1.49 -13.08 8.16
CA ALA A 105 -1.55 -11.63 8.34
C ALA A 105 -0.89 -10.85 7.19
N LEU A 106 -0.01 -11.47 6.41
CA LEU A 106 0.29 -11.13 5.02
C LEU A 106 0.10 -12.44 4.27
N THR A 107 -0.64 -12.45 3.16
CA THR A 107 -0.89 -13.71 2.42
C THR A 107 0.45 -14.36 2.07
N ARG A 108 0.49 -15.70 2.02
CA ARG A 108 1.76 -16.46 1.90
C ARG A 108 2.56 -16.08 0.66
N THR A 109 1.87 -15.69 -0.41
CA THR A 109 2.45 -15.30 -1.70
C THR A 109 1.85 -13.95 -2.12
N PRO A 110 2.18 -12.85 -1.41
CA PRO A 110 1.58 -11.57 -1.69
C PRO A 110 2.07 -11.08 -3.05
N TRP A 111 1.16 -10.49 -3.80
CA TRP A 111 1.53 -9.78 -5.02
C TRP A 111 0.86 -8.41 -5.04
N VAL A 112 1.53 -7.47 -5.70
CA VAL A 112 1.06 -6.11 -5.91
C VAL A 112 1.09 -5.79 -7.39
N ARG A 113 0.10 -5.03 -7.87
CA ARG A 113 0.08 -4.38 -9.18
C ARG A 113 -0.10 -2.89 -8.99
N LEU A 114 0.78 -2.14 -9.63
CA LEU A 114 0.86 -0.68 -9.58
C LEU A 114 0.64 -0.14 -10.98
N HIS A 115 -0.19 0.89 -11.10
CA HIS A 115 -0.63 1.41 -12.38
C HIS A 115 0.07 2.74 -12.71
N LEU A 116 0.39 2.93 -13.99
CA LEU A 116 0.88 4.20 -14.52
C LEU A 116 0.03 4.62 -15.71
N GLY A 117 -0.19 5.92 -15.81
CA GLY A 117 -0.75 6.57 -17.00
C GLY A 117 0.37 7.23 -17.79
N TYR A 118 0.16 7.39 -19.10
CA TYR A 118 1.07 8.12 -19.96
C TYR A 118 0.28 8.88 -21.05
N LEU A 119 0.88 9.95 -21.57
CA LEU A 119 0.41 10.68 -22.75
C LEU A 119 1.46 10.56 -23.86
N CYS A 120 1.11 9.87 -24.93
CA CYS A 120 1.97 9.75 -26.09
C CYS A 120 2.13 11.11 -26.79
N PRO A 121 3.35 11.48 -27.20
CA PRO A 121 3.57 12.74 -27.88
C PRO A 121 3.01 12.73 -29.31
N GLN A 122 3.04 11.59 -30.01
CA GLN A 122 2.50 11.42 -31.37
C GLN A 122 2.11 9.94 -31.61
N PRO A 123 0.82 9.63 -31.87
CA PRO A 123 -0.34 10.51 -31.78
C PRO A 123 -0.61 10.95 -30.32
N ALA A 124 -1.35 12.05 -30.11
CA ALA A 124 -1.67 12.59 -28.79
C ALA A 124 -2.71 11.73 -28.02
N GLY A 125 -2.40 10.44 -27.84
CA GLY A 125 -3.22 9.45 -27.15
C GLY A 125 -2.76 9.22 -25.71
N SER A 126 -3.70 8.99 -24.81
CA SER A 126 -3.41 8.51 -23.46
C SER A 126 -3.42 6.99 -23.42
N GLY A 127 -2.59 6.39 -22.58
CA GLY A 127 -2.64 4.96 -22.31
C GLY A 127 -2.29 4.65 -20.86
N THR A 128 -2.39 3.38 -20.51
CA THR A 128 -2.03 2.88 -19.17
C THR A 128 -1.15 1.65 -19.25
N ILE A 129 -0.18 1.56 -18.34
CA ILE A 129 0.61 0.36 -18.11
C ILE A 129 0.54 -0.04 -16.64
N SER A 130 1.03 -1.23 -16.31
CA SER A 130 1.21 -1.64 -14.92
C SER A 130 2.51 -2.42 -14.73
N THR A 131 3.07 -2.34 -13.52
CA THR A 131 4.16 -3.20 -13.06
C THR A 131 3.66 -4.01 -11.86
N GLN A 132 4.05 -5.29 -11.81
CA GLN A 132 3.51 -6.24 -10.82
C GLN A 132 4.61 -7.13 -10.24
N SER A 133 4.47 -7.55 -8.99
CA SER A 133 5.52 -8.32 -8.32
C SER A 133 5.61 -9.79 -8.73
N ASN A 134 4.66 -10.31 -9.51
CA ASN A 134 4.60 -11.69 -9.99
C ASN A 134 4.89 -11.83 -11.49
N LEU A 135 5.61 -10.88 -12.08
CA LEU A 135 6.00 -10.88 -13.48
C LEU A 135 7.51 -11.13 -13.63
N ILE A 136 7.90 -11.73 -14.76
CA ILE A 136 9.31 -11.95 -15.11
C ILE A 136 10.00 -10.58 -15.36
N ARG A 137 11.28 -10.48 -14.98
CA ARG A 137 12.11 -9.28 -15.10
C ARG A 137 13.43 -9.60 -15.83
N PRO A 138 14.03 -8.63 -16.55
CA PRO A 138 13.56 -7.26 -16.78
C PRO A 138 12.36 -7.20 -17.73
N GLN A 139 11.57 -6.14 -17.63
CA GLN A 139 10.41 -5.89 -18.50
C GLN A 139 10.49 -4.49 -19.10
N THR A 140 10.29 -4.40 -20.42
CA THR A 140 10.12 -3.13 -21.11
C THR A 140 8.63 -2.86 -21.29
N HIS A 141 8.20 -1.66 -20.90
CA HIS A 141 6.87 -1.16 -21.19
C HIS A 141 6.94 -0.30 -22.45
N THR A 142 6.01 -0.53 -23.37
CA THR A 142 5.93 0.19 -24.64
C THR A 142 4.63 0.98 -24.71
N CYS A 143 4.67 2.09 -25.45
CA CYS A 143 3.49 2.86 -25.80
C CYS A 143 2.65 2.09 -26.80
N GLU A 144 1.35 1.95 -26.56
CA GLU A 144 0.43 1.26 -27.47
C GLU A 144 0.18 2.08 -28.76
N HIS A 145 0.43 3.39 -28.73
CA HIS A 145 0.15 4.31 -29.83
C HIS A 145 1.32 4.45 -30.81
N CYS A 146 2.57 4.48 -30.33
CA CYS A 146 3.76 4.66 -31.17
C CYS A 146 4.79 3.51 -31.07
N ALA A 147 4.50 2.47 -30.29
CA ALA A 147 5.37 1.32 -30.01
C ALA A 147 6.71 1.65 -29.32
N ALA A 148 7.05 2.92 -29.10
CA ALA A 148 8.29 3.29 -28.45
C ALA A 148 8.34 2.83 -26.98
N PRO A 149 9.51 2.45 -26.45
CA PRO A 149 9.70 2.21 -25.03
C PRO A 149 9.35 3.45 -24.20
N ILE A 150 8.65 3.25 -23.08
CA ILE A 150 8.27 4.33 -22.15
C ILE A 150 8.92 4.17 -20.78
N ALA A 151 9.15 2.92 -20.35
CA ALA A 151 9.81 2.61 -19.11
C ALA A 151 10.38 1.19 -19.09
N HIS A 152 11.36 0.95 -18.23
CA HIS A 152 11.91 -0.37 -17.96
C HIS A 152 11.77 -0.70 -16.46
N SER A 153 11.19 -1.86 -16.17
CA SER A 153 11.14 -2.44 -14.83
C SER A 153 12.25 -3.48 -14.72
N HIS A 154 13.34 -3.13 -14.04
CA HIS A 154 14.45 -4.07 -13.80
C HIS A 154 14.24 -4.88 -12.52
N GLU A 155 13.68 -4.23 -11.50
CA GLU A 155 13.34 -4.86 -10.23
C GLU A 155 11.83 -5.13 -10.13
N THR A 156 11.53 -6.12 -9.31
CA THR A 156 10.18 -6.49 -8.90
C THR A 156 9.68 -5.49 -7.85
N PRO A 157 8.43 -4.97 -7.94
CA PRO A 157 7.84 -4.21 -6.85
C PRO A 157 7.98 -4.94 -5.50
N ARG A 158 8.47 -4.24 -4.48
CA ARG A 158 8.70 -4.79 -3.15
C ARG A 158 7.47 -4.59 -2.28
N ILE A 159 7.15 -5.61 -1.50
CA ILE A 159 6.10 -5.60 -0.49
C ILE A 159 6.78 -5.89 0.85
N GLN A 160 6.73 -4.94 1.78
CA GLN A 160 7.36 -5.07 3.08
C GLN A 160 6.33 -4.87 4.18
N LEU A 161 6.17 -5.86 5.06
CA LEU A 161 5.36 -5.69 6.26
C LEU A 161 6.06 -4.70 7.20
N LEU A 162 5.36 -3.62 7.56
CA LEU A 162 5.84 -2.67 8.54
C LEU A 162 5.52 -3.23 9.93
N THR A 163 6.57 -3.46 10.72
CA THR A 163 6.39 -3.80 12.13
C THR A 163 5.91 -2.55 12.83
N GLN A 164 4.72 -2.59 13.44
CA GLN A 164 4.33 -1.53 14.36
C GLN A 164 5.28 -1.63 15.55
N SER A 165 6.25 -0.72 15.65
CA SER A 165 6.88 -0.44 16.92
C SER A 165 5.75 0.06 17.82
N ILE A 166 5.28 -0.81 18.71
CA ILE A 166 4.52 -0.35 19.87
C ILE A 166 5.52 0.54 20.59
N GLY A 167 5.38 1.86 20.41
CA GLY A 167 6.02 2.82 21.27
C GLY A 167 5.54 2.48 22.67
N THR A 168 6.40 1.87 23.47
CA THR A 168 6.22 1.85 24.91
C THR A 168 6.30 3.31 25.33
N SER A 169 5.14 3.98 25.43
CA SER A 169 5.05 5.17 26.24
C SER A 169 5.51 4.75 27.63
N ASN A 170 6.70 5.21 28.00
CA ASN A 170 7.11 5.23 29.39
C ASN A 170 6.16 6.20 30.10
N ASP A 171 5.00 5.71 30.50
CA ASP A 171 4.18 6.29 31.55
C ASP A 171 4.90 6.04 32.90
N ALA A 172 6.03 6.71 33.06
CA ALA A 172 6.78 6.80 34.30
C ALA A 172 7.29 8.23 34.47
N ASN A 173 6.36 9.18 34.41
CA ASN A 173 6.55 10.48 35.05
C ASN A 173 5.19 11.10 35.40
N CYS A 174 4.52 10.46 36.36
CA CYS A 174 3.51 11.13 37.15
C CYS A 174 4.27 12.12 38.06
N ALA A 175 4.59 13.29 37.51
CA ALA A 175 5.11 14.42 38.25
C ALA A 175 4.05 14.82 39.29
N LYS A 176 4.33 14.52 40.57
CA LYS A 176 3.59 15.05 41.72
C LYS A 176 3.64 16.57 41.68
N TRP A 177 2.52 17.20 41.32
CA TRP A 177 2.28 18.61 41.55
C TRP A 177 1.30 18.75 42.74
N GLU A 178 1.91 19.11 43.87
CA GLU A 178 1.49 20.01 44.96
C GLU A 178 0.05 20.00 45.52
N ARG A 179 -0.03 19.96 46.87
CA ARG A 179 -0.62 21.06 47.66
C ARG A 179 0.18 21.27 48.96
N PRO A 180 0.62 22.49 49.28
CA PRO A 180 0.94 22.88 50.65
C PRO A 180 -0.39 23.26 51.32
N ASP A 181 -0.82 22.52 52.34
CA ASP A 181 -1.93 22.96 53.17
C ASP A 181 -1.47 23.30 54.57
N THR A 182 -2.00 24.44 54.97
CA THR A 182 -1.69 25.32 56.09
C THR A 182 -2.18 24.80 57.44
N ARG A 183 -1.68 25.46 58.52
CA ARG A 183 -2.01 25.36 59.97
C ARG A 183 -1.00 24.49 60.74
N ASP A 184 -0.32 24.96 61.77
CA ASP A 184 -0.71 25.88 62.84
C ASP A 184 0.39 26.89 63.20
N SER A 185 0.01 28.15 63.33
CA SER A 185 0.71 29.13 64.16
C SER A 185 -0.14 29.33 65.42
N ALA A 186 0.31 28.77 66.54
CA ALA A 186 -0.21 29.08 67.86
C ALA A 186 0.93 29.71 68.66
N VAL A 187 0.89 31.04 68.85
CA VAL A 187 1.70 31.76 69.84
C VAL A 187 0.87 32.91 70.45
N VAL A 188 0.35 32.64 71.67
CA VAL A 188 0.41 33.49 72.90
C VAL A 188 -0.50 34.73 73.00
N PRO A 189 -0.93 35.18 74.21
CA PRO A 189 -0.55 34.76 75.58
C PRO A 189 -1.63 34.06 76.42
#